data_AF-A0A286H2F4-F1
#
_entry.id   AF-A0A286H2F4-F1
#
_cell.length_a   1.000
_cell.length_b   1.000
_cell.length_c   1.000
_cell.angle_alpha   90.00
_cell.angle_beta   90.00
_cell.angle_gamma   90.00
#
_symmetry.space_group_name_H-M   'P 1'
#
loop_
_entity.id
_entity.type
_entity.pdbx_description
1 polymer ?
#
loop_
_entity_poly.entity_id
_entity_poly.type
_entity_poly.pdbx_seq_one_letter_code
_entity_poly.pdbx_strand_id
1 'polypeptide(L)'
;MQRFVVTNSSGPDYEFEGERLFVYKGPSFNTLEIFRTRAGKYVARRRTRRSMAEPVRSDATRVFDDGEALFQWLGFGDDAKRAAEALGMPLRRQLP
;
A
#
# COMPACT_ATOMS: atom_id res chain seq x y z
N MET A 1 -5.30 -2.37 -18.35
CA MET A 1 -4.80 -1.25 -17.54
C MET A 1 -5.92 -0.25 -17.33
N GLN A 2 -6.06 0.29 -16.12
CA GLN A 2 -7.11 1.23 -15.73
C GLN A 2 -6.46 2.50 -15.16
N ARG A 3 -7.12 3.66 -15.32
CA ARG A 3 -6.74 4.89 -14.65
C ARG A 3 -7.21 4.86 -13.19
N PHE A 4 -6.29 5.06 -12.27
CA PHE A 4 -6.55 5.13 -10.84
C PHE A 4 -6.34 6.55 -10.33
N VAL A 5 -7.21 6.96 -9.41
CA VAL A 5 -7.06 8.19 -8.63
C VAL A 5 -6.98 7.78 -7.17
N VAL A 6 -5.82 7.98 -6.56
CA VAL A 6 -5.56 7.67 -5.16
C VAL A 6 -5.54 8.98 -4.38
N THR A 7 -6.65 9.26 -3.69
CA THR A 7 -6.80 10.47 -2.89
C THR A 7 -5.78 10.50 -1.75
N ASN A 8 -5.07 11.61 -1.60
CA ASN A 8 -4.09 11.80 -0.55
C ASN A 8 -4.58 12.85 0.44
N SER A 9 -4.86 12.45 1.68
CA SER A 9 -5.35 13.36 2.71
C SER A 9 -4.35 14.45 3.10
N SER A 10 -3.05 14.25 2.81
CA SER A 10 -1.95 15.09 3.29
C SER A 10 -1.20 15.80 2.15
N GLY A 11 -1.74 15.81 0.93
CA GLY A 11 -1.07 16.38 -0.24
C GLY A 11 -1.90 16.22 -1.52
N PRO A 12 -1.29 16.40 -2.71
CA PRO A 12 -2.01 16.21 -3.97
C PRO A 12 -2.40 14.75 -4.18
N ASP A 13 -3.54 14.55 -4.83
CA ASP A 13 -4.00 13.24 -5.27
C ASP A 13 -3.06 12.64 -6.32
N TYR A 14 -2.93 11.32 -6.30
CA TYR A 14 -2.12 10.61 -7.27
C TYR A 14 -2.99 10.06 -8.39
N GLU A 15 -2.75 10.52 -9.61
CA GLU A 15 -3.40 10.01 -10.81
C GLU A 15 -2.41 9.23 -11.66
N PHE A 16 -2.73 7.98 -11.99
CA PHE A 16 -1.84 7.15 -12.80
C PHE A 16 -2.61 6.05 -13.54
N GLU A 17 -2.04 5.58 -14.64
CA GLU A 17 -2.48 4.34 -15.30
C GLU A 17 -1.72 3.15 -14.73
N GLY A 18 -2.43 2.05 -14.50
CA GLY A 18 -1.80 0.85 -13.98
C GLY A 18 -2.77 -0.31 -13.78
N GLU A 19 -2.41 -1.15 -12.82
CA GLU A 19 -3.20 -2.25 -12.31
C GLU A 19 -3.20 -2.23 -10.78
N ARG A 20 -4.31 -2.65 -10.19
CA ARG A 20 -4.39 -2.85 -8.74
C ARG A 20 -3.96 -4.28 -8.44
N LEU A 21 -2.85 -4.43 -7.73
CA LEU A 21 -2.28 -5.74 -7.43
C LEU A 21 -2.86 -6.35 -6.17
N PHE A 22 -3.16 -5.54 -5.15
CA PHE A 22 -3.58 -6.03 -3.85
C PHE A 22 -4.54 -5.08 -3.17
N VAL A 23 -5.58 -5.64 -2.54
CA VAL A 23 -6.47 -4.93 -1.61
C VAL A 23 -6.72 -5.82 -0.43
N TYR A 24 -6.42 -5.31 0.75
CA TYR A 24 -6.67 -6.01 2.00
C TYR A 24 -7.32 -5.09 3.01
N LYS A 25 -8.28 -5.64 3.75
CA LYS A 25 -8.88 -4.99 4.91
C LYS A 25 -8.46 -5.79 6.12
N GLY A 26 -7.50 -5.25 6.86
CA GLY A 26 -6.87 -5.91 8.00
C GLY A 26 -7.15 -5.20 9.32
N PRO A 27 -6.88 -5.89 10.44
CA PRO A 27 -6.98 -5.28 11.76
C PRO A 27 -5.90 -4.22 12.01
N SER A 28 -4.69 -4.36 11.44
CA SER A 28 -3.60 -3.37 11.60
C SER A 28 -3.73 -2.20 10.62
N PHE A 29 -4.09 -2.49 9.37
CA PHE A 29 -4.49 -1.49 8.38
C PHE A 29 -5.94 -1.75 7.98
N ASN A 30 -6.86 -0.88 8.44
CA ASN A 30 -8.27 -0.95 8.06
C ASN A 30 -8.44 -1.10 6.54
N THR A 31 -7.57 -0.46 5.75
CA THR A 31 -7.40 -0.79 4.33
C THR A 31 -5.96 -0.60 3.86
N LEU A 32 -5.41 -1.60 3.17
CA LEU A 32 -4.14 -1.56 2.43
C LEU A 32 -4.43 -1.82 0.95
N GLU A 33 -4.00 -0.90 0.09
CA GLU A 33 -4.14 -1.00 -1.36
C GLU A 33 -2.76 -0.86 -1.99
N ILE A 34 -2.41 -1.76 -2.93
CA ILE A 34 -1.16 -1.72 -3.68
C ILE A 34 -1.48 -1.78 -5.17
N PHE A 35 -0.87 -0.88 -5.92
CA PHE A 35 -1.02 -0.74 -7.36
C PHE A 35 0.36 -0.80 -8.02
N ARG A 36 0.38 -1.25 -9.27
CA ARG A 36 1.54 -1.13 -10.15
C ARG A 36 1.19 -0.20 -11.30
N THR A 37 1.97 0.85 -11.44
CA THR A 37 1.84 1.80 -12.54
C THR A 37 2.33 1.17 -13.85
N ARG A 38 1.92 1.74 -14.98
CA ARG A 38 2.45 1.38 -16.30
C ARG A 38 3.97 1.57 -16.43
N ALA A 39 4.54 2.51 -15.68
CA ALA A 39 5.98 2.75 -15.63
C ALA A 39 6.73 1.72 -14.75
N GLY A 40 6.04 0.73 -14.18
CA GLY A 40 6.64 -0.31 -13.34
C GLY A 40 6.79 0.07 -11.86
N LYS A 41 6.48 1.32 -11.47
CA LYS A 41 6.49 1.79 -10.07
C LYS A 41 5.33 1.20 -9.27
N TYR A 42 5.51 1.11 -7.96
CA TYR A 42 4.47 0.69 -7.02
C TYR A 42 3.85 1.90 -6.33
N VAL A 43 2.53 1.93 -6.24
CA VAL A 43 1.81 2.92 -5.41
C VAL A 43 1.12 2.15 -4.30
N ALA A 44 1.36 2.53 -3.05
CA ALA A 44 0.67 1.92 -1.92
C ALA A 44 -0.01 2.97 -1.06
N ARG A 45 -1.22 2.63 -0.62
CA ARG A 45 -2.01 3.42 0.32
C ARG A 45 -2.40 2.57 1.50
N ARG A 46 -2.10 3.06 2.71
CA ARG A 46 -2.61 2.47 3.95
C ARG A 46 -3.50 3.47 4.66
N ARG A 47 -4.68 3.02 5.06
CA ARG A 47 -5.63 3.76 5.88
C ARG A 47 -5.82 3.03 7.20
N THR A 48 -5.49 3.69 8.29
CA THR A 48 -5.65 3.17 9.66
C THR A 48 -6.82 3.87 10.34
N ARG A 49 -7.78 3.08 10.80
CA ARG A 49 -8.89 3.48 11.68
C ARG A 49 -8.91 2.52 12.86
N ARG A 50 -9.23 3.00 14.07
CA ARG A 50 -9.42 2.12 15.24
C ARG A 50 -10.70 1.29 15.13
N SER A 51 -11.73 1.85 14.50
CA SER A 51 -13.00 1.18 14.22
C SER A 51 -13.62 1.77 12.93
N MET A 52 -14.56 1.07 12.29
CA MET A 52 -15.25 1.61 11.11
C MET A 52 -16.06 2.88 11.41
N ALA A 53 -16.48 3.07 12.66
CA ALA A 53 -17.24 4.24 13.12
C ALA A 53 -16.36 5.48 13.36
N GLU A 54 -15.03 5.32 13.46
CA GLU A 54 -14.11 6.41 13.73
C GLU A 54 -13.50 7.02 12.45
N PRO A 55 -13.09 8.30 12.49
CA PRO A 55 -12.38 8.93 11.37
C PRO A 55 -11.03 8.26 11.10
N VAL A 56 -10.50 8.46 9.88
CA VAL A 56 -9.14 8.02 9.51
C VAL A 56 -8.13 8.68 10.43
N ARG A 57 -7.42 7.89 11.24
CA ARG A 57 -6.34 8.39 12.09
C ARG A 57 -5.06 8.62 11.30
N SER A 58 -4.80 7.77 10.32
CA SER A 58 -3.64 7.88 9.45
C SER A 58 -4.03 7.44 8.05
N ASP A 59 -3.78 8.31 7.09
CA ASP A 59 -3.82 8.01 5.67
C ASP A 59 -2.43 8.31 5.12
N ALA A 60 -1.80 7.30 4.53
CA ALA A 60 -0.49 7.47 3.94
C ALA A 60 -0.46 6.80 2.57
N THR A 61 -0.23 7.62 1.56
CA THR A 61 0.00 7.19 0.18
C THR A 61 1.44 7.48 -0.21
N ARG A 62 2.14 6.50 -0.75
CA ARG A 62 3.51 6.63 -1.23
C ARG A 62 3.72 5.90 -2.55
N VAL A 63 4.69 6.38 -3.31
CA VAL A 63 5.17 5.78 -4.56
C VAL A 63 6.57 5.22 -4.33
N PHE A 64 6.83 4.03 -4.85
CA PHE A 64 8.09 3.30 -4.72
C PHE A 64 8.56 2.87 -6.10
N ASP A 65 9.87 2.93 -6.34
CA ASP A 65 10.44 2.50 -7.61
C ASP A 65 10.50 0.96 -7.72
N ASP A 66 10.56 0.25 -6.60
CA ASP A 66 10.59 -1.21 -6.54
C ASP A 66 9.77 -1.78 -5.37
N GLY A 67 9.61 -3.11 -5.38
CA GLY A 67 8.90 -3.83 -4.35
C GLY A 67 9.65 -3.86 -3.01
N GLU A 68 10.98 -3.75 -3.00
CA GLU A 68 11.76 -3.80 -1.76
C GLU A 68 11.51 -2.55 -0.91
N ALA A 69 11.57 -1.36 -1.52
CA ALA A 69 11.25 -0.09 -0.87
C ALA A 69 9.78 -0.06 -0.38
N LEU A 70 8.87 -0.65 -1.15
CA LEU A 70 7.47 -0.84 -0.75
C LEU A 70 7.36 -1.67 0.54
N PHE A 71 8.00 -2.84 0.61
CA PHE A 71 7.93 -3.69 1.80
C PHE A 71 8.69 -3.13 2.99
N GLN A 72 9.78 -2.40 2.78
CA GLN A 72 10.45 -1.66 3.86
C GLN A 72 9.51 -0.61 4.47
N TRP A 73 8.71 0.07 3.66
CA TRP A 73 7.72 1.04 4.16
C TRP A 73 6.50 0.40 4.82
N LEU A 74 6.02 -0.73 4.30
CA LEU A 74 4.98 -1.54 4.96
C LEU A 74 5.47 -2.08 6.31
N GLY A 75 6.79 -2.30 6.43
CA GLY A 75 7.44 -2.82 7.61
C GLY A 75 7.19 -4.32 7.77
N PHE A 76 7.21 -4.78 9.03
CA PHE A 76 7.01 -6.18 9.38
C PHE A 76 5.71 -6.33 10.17
N GLY A 77 4.78 -7.14 9.65
CA GLY A 77 3.46 -7.38 10.24
C GLY A 77 2.62 -8.31 9.36
N ASP A 78 1.46 -8.76 9.85
CA ASP A 78 0.61 -9.71 9.12
C ASP A 78 0.10 -9.15 7.79
N ASP A 79 -0.22 -7.86 7.73
CA ASP A 79 -0.65 -7.22 6.48
C ASP A 79 0.49 -7.19 5.43
N ALA A 80 1.72 -6.90 5.87
CA ALA A 80 2.89 -6.91 4.99
C ALA A 80 3.18 -8.34 4.51
N LYS A 81 3.06 -9.35 5.38
CA LYS A 81 3.20 -10.77 5.01
C LYS A 81 2.17 -11.20 3.98
N ARG A 82 0.91 -10.83 4.18
CA ARG A 82 -0.17 -11.12 3.23
C ARG A 82 0.04 -10.42 1.89
N ALA A 83 0.50 -9.17 1.91
CA ALA A 83 0.86 -8.46 0.69
C ALA A 83 2.03 -9.15 -0.02
N ALA A 84 3.07 -9.56 0.71
CA ALA A 84 4.23 -10.26 0.16
C ALA A 84 3.84 -11.59 -0.49
N GLU A 85 3.03 -12.40 0.19
CA GLU A 85 2.50 -13.66 -0.31
C GLU A 85 1.63 -13.46 -1.56
N ALA A 86 0.69 -12.50 -1.52
CA ALA A 86 -0.21 -12.22 -2.64
C ALA A 86 0.51 -11.64 -3.86
N LEU A 87 1.61 -10.91 -3.65
CA LEU A 87 2.42 -10.33 -4.72
C LEU A 87 3.54 -11.26 -5.20
N GLY A 88 3.71 -12.44 -4.58
CA GLY A 88 4.80 -13.36 -4.90
C GLY A 88 6.19 -12.79 -4.61
N MET A 89 6.29 -11.85 -3.67
CA MET A 89 7.52 -11.13 -3.35
C MET A 89 8.04 -11.56 -1.97
N PRO A 90 9.32 -11.93 -1.82
CA PRO A 90 9.86 -12.32 -0.53
C PRO A 90 10.03 -11.10 0.39
N LEU A 91 9.45 -11.14 1.59
CA LEU A 91 9.78 -10.21 2.67
C LEU A 91 11.21 -10.49 3.14
N ARG A 92 12.15 -9.65 2.72
CA ARG A 92 13.50 -9.69 3.27
C ARG A 92 13.48 -9.02 4.64
N ARG A 93 13.73 -9.82 5.68
CA ARG A 93 13.97 -9.30 7.03
C ARG A 93 15.27 -8.50 6.98
N GLN A 94 15.18 -7.17 7.12
CA GLN A 94 16.36 -6.38 7.47
C GLN A 94 16.78 -6.84 8.86
N LEU A 95 17.90 -7.57 8.93
CA LEU A 95 18.63 -7.75 10.17
C LEU A 95 19.22 -6.39 10.54
N PRO A 96 19.13 -5.97 11.83
CA PRO A 96 19.76 -4.74 12.30
C PRO A 96 21.28 -4.76 12.12
#